data_AF-A0A7R8QGY8-F1
#
_entry.id   AF-A0A7R8QGY8-F1
#
_cell.length_a   1.000
_cell.length_b   1.000
_cell.length_c   1.000
_cell.angle_alpha   90.00
_cell.angle_beta   90.00
_cell.angle_gamma   90.00
#
_symmetry.space_group_name_H-M   'P 1'
#
loop_
_entity.id
_entity.type
_entity.pdbx_description
1 polymer ?
#
loop_
_entity_poly.entity_id
_entity_poly.type
_entity_poly.pdbx_seq_one_letter_code
_entity_poly.pdbx_strand_id
1 'polypeptide(L)' 'MATKAWIAKQKRPPKFRVRRYNRCRISGRRRAYLRKFGVSRIVFRELASWGEIPGVTKASW' A
#
# COMPACT_ATOMS: atom_id res chain seq x y z
N MET A 1 7.04 -9.50 -4.53
CA MET A 1 6.24 -9.09 -3.35
C MET A 1 7.13 -9.03 -2.11
N ALA A 2 6.66 -8.53 -0.96
CA ALA A 2 7.45 -8.58 0.26
C ALA A 2 7.68 -10.03 0.70
N THR A 3 8.89 -10.36 1.15
CA THR A 3 9.12 -11.64 1.83
C THR A 3 8.46 -11.63 3.20
N LYS A 4 8.12 -12.81 3.73
CA LYS A 4 7.53 -12.97 5.07
C LYS A 4 8.39 -12.30 6.15
N ALA A 5 9.72 -12.39 6.04
CA ALA A 5 10.66 -11.73 6.94
C ALA A 5 10.51 -10.20 6.95
N TRP A 6 10.33 -9.57 5.78
CA TRP A 6 10.12 -8.13 5.69
C TRP A 6 8.79 -7.68 6.31
N ILE A 7 7.74 -8.48 6.16
CA ILE A 7 6.43 -8.22 6.78
C ILE A 7 6.54 -8.32 8.30
N ALA A 8 7.17 -9.37 8.81
CA ALA A 8 7.42 -9.54 10.25
C ALA A 8 8.24 -8.38 10.84
N LYS A 9 9.28 -7.93 10.13
CA LYS A 9 10.08 -6.77 10.53
C LYS A 9 9.27 -5.48 10.63
N GLN A 10 8.30 -5.26 9.73
CA GLN A 10 7.48 -4.05 9.75
C GLN A 10 6.42 -4.06 10.86
N LYS A 11 5.93 -5.25 11.26
CA LYS A 11 4.99 -5.38 12.39
C LYS A 11 5.64 -5.05 13.74
N ARG A 12 6.97 -5.22 13.86
CA ARG A 12 7.72 -4.93 15.10
C ARG A 12 7.95 -3.42 15.26
N PRO A 13 7.93 -2.89 16.50
CA PRO A 13 8.30 -1.51 16.76
C PRO A 13 9.78 -1.29 16.38
N PRO A 14 10.11 -0.30 15.53
CA PRO A 14 11.50 -0.01 15.20
C PRO A 14 12.20 0.75 16.33
N LYS A 15 13.50 0.51 16.49
CA LYS A 15 14.37 1.22 17.45
C LYS A 15 14.31 2.75 17.33
N PHE A 16 14.12 3.28 16.12
CA PHE A 16 14.00 4.71 15.87
C PHE A 16 12.76 4.99 15.03
N ARG A 17 12.03 6.08 15.37
CA ARG A 17 10.79 6.48 14.70
C ARG A 17 10.97 6.66 13.19
N VAL A 18 12.10 7.22 12.77
CA VAL A 18 12.45 7.47 11.35
C VAL A 18 12.56 6.20 10.51
N ARG A 19 12.70 5.01 11.12
CA ARG A 19 12.79 3.74 10.40
C ARG A 19 11.43 3.17 10.00
N ARG A 20 10.31 3.78 10.42
CA ARG A 20 8.98 3.39 9.93
C ARG A 20 8.85 3.76 8.46
N TYR A 21 8.39 2.81 7.65
CA TYR A 21 8.07 3.03 6.25
C TYR A 21 6.79 2.28 5.89
N ASN A 22 6.07 2.79 4.89
CA ASN A 22 4.80 2.21 4.49
C ASN A 22 5.00 1.14 3.42
N ARG A 23 4.27 0.03 3.57
CA ARG A 23 4.09 -0.98 2.52
C ARG A 23 2.61 -1.10 2.22
N CYS A 24 2.29 -1.50 0.98
CA CYS A 24 0.94 -1.89 0.61
C CYS A 24 0.42 -2.98 1.55
N ARG A 25 -0.79 -2.81 2.08
CA ARG A 25 -1.43 -3.77 2.99
C ARG A 25 -1.74 -5.11 2.33
N ILE A 26 -2.03 -5.11 1.03
CA ILE A 26 -2.39 -6.32 0.27
C ILE A 26 -1.15 -7.00 -0.31
N SER A 27 -0.36 -6.29 -1.13
CA SER A 27 0.78 -6.91 -1.84
C SER A 27 2.15 -6.76 -1.16
N GLY A 28 2.24 -6.01 -0.06
CA GLY A 28 3.52 -5.75 0.64
C GLY A 28 4.54 -4.92 -0.16
N ARG A 29 4.15 -4.34 -1.30
CA ARG A 29 5.04 -3.49 -2.12
C ARG A 29 5.45 -2.24 -1.35
N ARG A 30 6.76 -1.95 -1.31
CA ARG A 30 7.34 -0.79 -0.60
C ARG A 30 7.27 0.52 -1.39
N ARG A 31 7.20 0.45 -2.72
CA ARG A 31 7.24 1.61 -3.62
C ARG A 31 5.84 2.04 -4.07
N ALA A 32 5.69 3.34 -4.39
CA ALA A 32 4.45 3.93 -4.90
C ALA A 32 3.24 3.65 -4.00
N TYR A 33 3.38 3.99 -2.71
CA TYR A 33 2.35 3.83 -1.70
C TYR A 33 1.43 5.06 -1.66
N LEU A 34 0.14 4.87 -1.87
CA LEU A 34 -0.86 5.91 -1.79
C LEU A 34 -1.37 6.00 -0.34
N ARG A 35 -1.04 7.09 0.36
CA ARG A 35 -1.36 7.24 1.80
C ARG A 35 -2.86 7.25 2.09
N LYS A 36 -3.66 7.90 1.23
CA LYS A 36 -5.13 7.98 1.37
C LYS A 36 -5.80 6.59 1.35
N PHE A 37 -5.31 5.69 0.50
CA PHE A 37 -5.91 4.37 0.28
C PHE A 37 -5.16 3.24 1.00
N GLY A 38 -3.95 3.49 1.49
CA GLY A 38 -3.16 2.50 2.22
C GLY A 38 -2.59 1.35 1.37
N VAL A 39 -2.59 1.50 0.03
CA VAL A 39 -2.21 0.46 -0.94
C VAL A 39 -1.16 0.97 -1.92
N SER A 40 -0.57 0.07 -2.71
CA SER A 40 0.32 0.44 -3.81
C SER A 40 -0.48 0.86 -5.04
N ARG A 41 0.16 1.61 -5.95
CA ARG A 41 -0.48 2.06 -7.21
C ARG A 41 -1.09 0.95 -8.06
N ILE A 42 -0.55 -0.27 -8.02
CA ILE A 42 -1.04 -1.40 -8.83
C ILE A 42 -2.35 -1.91 -8.24
N VAL A 43 -2.33 -2.25 -6.95
CA VAL A 43 -3.50 -2.71 -6.21
C VAL A 43 -4.59 -1.65 -6.22
N PHE A 44 -4.22 -0.37 -6.07
CA PHE A 44 -5.18 0.72 -6.22
C PHE A 44 -5.89 0.70 -7.58
N ARG A 45 -5.14 0.51 -8.68
CA ARG A 45 -5.71 0.46 -10.03
C ARG A 45 -6.62 -0.74 -10.22
N GLU A 46 -6.24 -1.91 -9.71
CA GLU A 46 -7.06 -3.13 -9.76
C GLU A 46 -8.38 -2.92 -9.00
N LEU A 47 -8.31 -2.49 -7.74
CA LEU A 47 -9.49 -2.23 -6.90
C LEU A 47 -10.38 -1.12 -7.48
N ALA A 48 -9.80 -0.03 -7.99
CA ALA A 48 -10.56 1.04 -8.62
C ALA A 48 -11.22 0.57 -9.93
N SER A 49 -10.56 -0.30 -10.69
CA SER A 49 -11.13 -0.85 -11.93
C SER A 49 -12.25 -1.86 -11.66
N TRP A 50 -12.21 -2.56 -10.53
CA TRP A 50 -13.27 -3.46 -10.08
C TRP A 50 -14.42 -2.73 -9.37
N GLY A 51 -14.25 -1.45 -9.04
CA GLY A 51 -15.25 -0.69 -8.31
C GLY A 51 -15.27 -0.95 -6.80
N GLU A 52 -14.26 -1.63 -6.24
CA GLU A 52 -14.16 -1.90 -4.80
C GLU A 52 -13.83 -0.64 -3.98
N ILE A 53 -13.33 0.42 -4.63
CA ILE A 53 -13.06 1.71 -3.98
C ILE A 53 -14.22 2.66 -4.25
N PRO A 54 -15.09 2.93 -3.26
CA PRO A 54 -16.23 3.82 -3.44
C PRO A 54 -15.79 5.25 -3.73
N GLY A 55 -16.49 5.91 -4.66
CA GLY A 55 -16.23 7.31 -5.03
C GLY A 55 -15.00 7.53 -5.90
N VAL A 56 -14.35 6.48 -6.42
CA VAL A 56 -13.28 6.61 -7.41
C VAL A 56 -13.81 6.27 -8.79
N THR A 57 -13.73 7.24 -9.71
CA THR A 57 -14.06 7.09 -11.12
C THR A 57 -12.83 7.41 -11.99
N LYS A 58 -12.84 6.97 -13.25
CA LYS A 58 -11.80 7.39 -14.21
C LYS A 58 -11.97 8.89 -14.48
N ALA A 59 -10.90 9.65 -14.28
CA ALA A 59 -10.89 11.07 -14.61
C ALA A 59 -10.77 11.26 -16.13
N SER A 60 -11.63 12.10 -16.69
CA SER A 60 -11.55 12.62 -18.06
C SER A 60 -11.87 14.10 -17.97
N TRP A 61 -10.86 14.93 -18.18
CA TRP A 61 -10.99 16.38 -18.27
C TRP A 61 -10.73 16.82 -19.71
#